data_AF-A0AAJ2IVT1-F1
#
_entry.id   AF-A0AAJ2IVT1-F1
#
_cell.length_a   1.000
_cell.length_b   1.000
_cell.length_c   1.000
_cell.angle_alpha   90.00
_cell.angle_beta   90.00
_cell.angle_gamma   90.00
#
_symmetry.space_group_name_H-M   'P 1'
#
loop_
_entity.id
_entity.type
_entity.pdbx_description
1 polymer ?
#
loop_
_entity_poly.entity_id
_entity_poly.type
_entity_poly.pdbx_seq_one_letter_code
_entity_poly.pdbx_strand_id
1 'polypeptide(L)' 'MSFNEALAFLLEHRELLRLPLIFDTHRLMIGFNDDEIRQFIPQSYRRMKLKSVLLE' A
#
# COMPACT_ATOMS: atom_id res chain seq x y z
N MET A 1 -27.21 -3.72 6.63
CA MET A 1 -26.28 -2.70 7.12
C MET A 1 -26.06 -1.69 6.02
N SER A 2 -26.34 -0.42 6.26
CA SER A 2 -25.99 0.66 5.32
C SER A 2 -24.47 0.90 5.31
N PHE A 3 -23.96 1.60 4.30
CA PHE A 3 -22.54 1.96 4.24
C PHE A 3 -22.09 2.72 5.50
N ASN A 4 -22.91 3.65 5.98
CA ASN A 4 -22.60 4.44 7.17
C ASN A 4 -22.64 3.60 8.46
N GLU A 5 -23.54 2.62 8.55
CA GLU A 5 -23.55 1.67 9.66
C GLU A 5 -22.31 0.77 9.66
N ALA A 6 -21.88 0.29 8.49
CA ALA A 6 -20.66 -0.50 8.36
C ALA A 6 -19.42 0.32 8.70
N LEU A 7 -19.40 1.58 8.28
CA LEU A 7 -18.34 2.52 8.64
C LEU A 7 -18.31 2.75 10.15
N ALA A 8 -19.45 3.03 10.78
CA ALA A 8 -19.53 3.23 12.23
C ALA A 8 -19.03 2.00 13.01
N PHE A 9 -19.46 0.80 12.60
CA PHE A 9 -19.02 -0.46 13.21
C PHE A 9 -17.51 -0.68 13.05
N LEU A 10 -16.95 -0.41 11.88
CA LEU A 10 -15.51 -0.51 11.62
C LEU A 10 -14.69 0.52 12.43
N LEU A 11 -15.25 1.72 12.66
CA LEU A 11 -14.60 2.75 13.48
C LEU A 11 -14.54 2.36 14.96
N GLU A 12 -15.55 1.63 15.45
CA GLU A 12 -15.63 1.08 16.80
C GLU A 12 -14.68 -0.11 16.98
N HIS A 13 -14.58 -0.99 15.99
CA HIS A 13 -13.77 -2.21 16.01
C HIS A 13 -12.57 -2.13 15.05
N ARG A 14 -11.58 -1.30 15.40
CA ARG A 14 -10.40 -1.04 14.55
C ARG A 14 -9.52 -2.27 14.33
N GLU A 15 -9.53 -3.21 15.25
CA GLU A 15 -8.80 -4.49 15.19
C GLU A 15 -9.24 -5.38 14.02
N LEU A 16 -10.43 -5.15 13.47
CA LEU A 16 -10.92 -5.86 12.29
C LEU A 16 -10.19 -5.43 11.01
N LEU A 17 -9.53 -4.26 11.01
CA LEU A 17 -8.75 -3.81 9.88
C LEU A 17 -7.41 -4.56 9.80
N ARG A 18 -7.17 -5.16 8.65
CA ARG A 18 -5.84 -5.69 8.32
C ARG A 18 -4.89 -4.53 8.05
N LEU A 19 -3.96 -4.31 8.97
CA LEU A 19 -2.94 -3.27 8.91
C LEU A 19 -1.56 -3.87 8.55
N PRO A 20 -0.63 -3.10 7.95
CA PRO A 20 -0.75 -1.68 7.57
C PRO A 20 -1.64 -1.43 6.33
N LEU A 21 -2.16 -0.21 6.20
CA LEU A 21 -2.83 0.27 4.98
C LEU A 21 -1.90 1.28 4.30
N ILE A 22 -1.37 0.92 3.13
CA ILE A 22 -0.43 1.75 2.37
C ILE A 22 -1.11 2.13 1.06
N PHE A 23 -1.22 3.42 0.76
CA PHE A 23 -1.91 3.86 -0.45
C PHE A 23 -1.32 5.12 -1.05
N ASP A 24 -1.56 5.30 -2.35
CA ASP A 24 -1.32 6.53 -3.11
C ASP A 24 -2.55 6.82 -4.00
N THR A 25 -2.42 7.74 -4.96
CA THR A 25 -3.51 8.13 -5.87
C THR A 25 -4.08 6.98 -6.70
N HIS A 26 -3.32 5.91 -6.92
CA HIS A 26 -3.68 4.83 -7.86
C HIS A 26 -3.70 3.43 -7.22
N ARG A 27 -3.17 3.28 -6.01
CA ARG A 27 -2.90 1.97 -5.40
C ARG A 27 -3.25 1.99 -3.92
N LEU A 28 -3.71 0.83 -3.44
CA LEU A 28 -3.94 0.53 -2.04
C LEU A 28 -3.40 -0.87 -1.78
N MET A 29 -2.61 -1.01 -0.71
CA MET A 29 -2.11 -2.28 -0.18
C MET A 29 -2.62 -2.45 1.25
N ILE A 30 -3.11 -3.65 1.53
CA ILE A 30 -3.71 -4.04 2.81
C ILE A 30 -2.87 -5.15 3.43
N GLY A 31 -2.32 -4.90 4.61
CA GLY A 31 -1.27 -5.73 5.19
C GLY A 31 0.09 -5.42 4.55
N PHE A 32 1.05 -6.32 4.77
CA PHE A 32 2.40 -6.18 4.25
C PHE A 32 2.73 -7.37 3.34
N ASN A 33 3.18 -7.04 2.13
CA ASN A 33 3.73 -8.00 1.18
C ASN A 33 4.96 -7.36 0.51
N ASP A 34 6.10 -8.04 0.58
CA ASP A 34 7.39 -7.54 0.10
C ASP A 34 7.46 -7.32 -1.42
N ASP A 35 6.65 -8.04 -2.19
CA ASP A 35 6.61 -7.90 -3.64
C ASP A 35 5.63 -6.80 -4.06
N GLU A 36 4.47 -6.71 -3.41
CA GLU A 36 3.46 -5.68 -3.68
C GLU A 36 3.93 -4.28 -3.27
N ILE A 37 4.66 -4.16 -2.15
CA ILE A 37 5.14 -2.86 -1.66
C ILE A 37 6.10 -2.19 -2.67
N ARG A 38 6.81 -2.97 -3.50
CA ARG A 38 7.70 -2.46 -4.55
C ARG A 38 6.96 -1.63 -5.59
N GLN A 39 5.65 -1.82 -5.74
CA GLN A 39 4.85 -1.00 -6.64
C GLN A 39 4.94 0.47 -6.23
N PHE A 40 4.95 0.78 -4.92
CA PHE A 40 5.01 2.16 -4.41
C PHE A 40 6.34 2.88 -4.69
N ILE A 41 7.37 2.17 -5.20
CA ILE A 41 8.65 2.77 -5.55
C ILE A 41 8.50 3.67 -6.81
N PRO A 42 8.85 4.97 -6.72
CA PRO A 42 8.77 5.89 -7.85
C PRO A 42 9.54 5.39 -9.07
N GLN A 43 9.00 5.67 -10.27
CA GLN A 43 9.63 5.24 -11.52
C GLN A 43 11.04 5.82 -11.70
N SER A 44 11.28 7.05 -11.22
CA SER A 44 12.60 7.69 -11.22
C SER A 44 13.64 6.86 -10.47
N TYR A 45 13.29 6.39 -9.27
CA TYR A 45 14.15 5.53 -8.47
C TYR A 45 14.41 4.19 -9.16
N ARG A 46 13.37 3.56 -9.73
CA ARG A 46 13.52 2.30 -10.48
C ARG A 46 14.52 2.43 -11.63
N ARG A 47 14.44 3.53 -12.42
CA ARG A 47 15.40 3.81 -13.51
C ARG A 47 16.82 4.03 -12.99
N MET A 48 16.97 4.74 -11.87
CA MET A 48 18.28 5.01 -11.28
C MET A 48 18.94 3.71 -10.79
N LYS A 49 18.19 2.83 -10.12
CA LYS A 49 18.69 1.53 -9.65
C LYS A 49 19.08 0.61 -10.80
N LEU A 50 18.33 0.61 -11.90
CA LEU A 50 18.70 -0.17 -13.10
C LEU A 50 20.02 0.32 -13.69
N LYS A 51 20.21 1.64 -13.81
CA LYS A 51 21.47 2.22 -14.30
C LYS A 51 22.65 1.88 -13.41
N SER A 52 22.49 1.92 -12.08
CA SER A 52 23.60 1.60 -11.17
C SER A 52 24.06 0.15 -11.34
N VAL A 53 23.12 -0.80 -11.49
CA VAL A 53 23.44 -2.23 -11.68
C VAL A 53 24.11 -2.51 -13.03
N LEU A 54 23.82 -1.71 -14.07
CA LEU A 54 24.41 -1.88 -15.41
C LEU A 54 25.79 -1.23 -15.57
N LEU A 55 26.19 -0.35 -14.64
CA LEU A 55 27.46 0.37 -14.66
C LEU A 55 28.50 -0.22 -13.68
N GLU A 56 28.12 -1.25 -12.93
CA GLU A 56 28.97 -2.14 -12.13
C GLU A 56 29.45 -3.32 -12.98
#